data_AF-A0A2N2RKT5-F1
#
_entry.id   AF-A0A2N2RKT5-F1
#
_cell.length_a   1.000
_cell.length_b   1.000
_cell.length_c   1.000
_cell.angle_alpha   90.00
_cell.angle_beta   90.00
_cell.angle_gamma   90.00
#
_symmetry.space_group_name_H-M   'P 1'
#
loop_
_entity.id
_entity.type
_entity.pdbx_description
1 polymer ?
#
loop_
_entity_poly.entity_id
_entity_poly.type
_entity_poly.pdbx_seq_one_letter_code
_entity_poly.pdbx_strand_id
1 'polypeptide(L)'
;MFSGIIAAVGRITHLTPREVGYRLHVDGGGLKLDDVSLGDSIAHNGVCLTVVAREGNTFAVDVSPETLSCTVGLDAPGPVNLEKALRLNDVIGGHLVSGHVDGVGEVLRFDPVGDNRLLEIRAPKEIAKFIARKGSIVVDGTSLTTSKVNLEVDLIARYCERLLAAERE
;
A
#
# COMPACT_ATOMS: atom_id res chain seq x y z
N MET A 1 12.08 4.12 1.59
CA MET A 1 11.37 5.28 1.00
C MET A 1 10.80 4.86 -0.33
N PHE A 2 9.60 5.35 -0.65
CA PHE A 2 8.78 4.98 -1.80
C PHE A 2 8.17 6.25 -2.42
N SER A 3 7.48 6.12 -3.55
CA SER A 3 6.81 7.21 -4.27
C SER A 3 5.28 7.15 -4.18
N GLY A 4 4.73 6.01 -3.76
CA GLY A 4 3.31 5.72 -3.78
C GLY A 4 2.78 5.39 -5.18
N ILE A 5 3.64 4.95 -6.09
CA ILE A 5 3.26 4.51 -7.42
C ILE A 5 3.37 2.99 -7.45
N ILE A 6 2.22 2.32 -7.45
CA ILE A 6 2.16 0.86 -7.42
C ILE A 6 2.79 0.28 -8.69
N ALA A 7 3.76 -0.60 -8.50
CA ALA A 7 4.50 -1.22 -9.59
C ALA A 7 3.86 -2.53 -10.04
N ALA A 8 3.21 -3.26 -9.13
CA ALA A 8 2.46 -4.47 -9.43
C ALA A 8 1.41 -4.76 -8.35
N VAL A 9 0.41 -5.57 -8.69
CA VAL A 9 -0.48 -6.21 -7.71
C VAL A 9 -0.03 -7.64 -7.56
N GLY A 10 0.63 -7.94 -6.44
CA GLY A 10 1.03 -9.29 -6.06
C GLY A 10 -0.04 -10.01 -5.26
N ARG A 11 0.33 -11.16 -4.69
CA ARG A 11 -0.56 -11.94 -3.84
C ARG A 11 0.20 -12.57 -2.67
N ILE A 12 -0.28 -12.35 -1.44
CA ILE A 12 0.10 -13.17 -0.29
C ILE A 12 -0.51 -14.55 -0.50
N THR A 13 0.35 -15.55 -0.67
CA THR A 13 -0.07 -16.94 -0.94
C THR A 13 -0.40 -17.69 0.33
N HIS A 14 0.43 -17.53 1.36
CA HIS A 14 0.25 -18.12 2.68
C HIS A 14 1.09 -17.40 3.74
N LEU A 15 0.78 -17.67 5.00
CA LEU A 15 1.48 -17.14 6.16
C LEU A 15 2.09 -18.29 6.94
N THR A 16 3.29 -18.10 7.48
CA THR A 16 3.91 -19.03 8.43
C THR A 16 4.09 -18.32 9.77
N PRO A 17 3.56 -18.86 10.88
CA PRO A 17 3.80 -18.30 12.21
C PRO A 17 5.30 -18.20 12.53
N ARG A 18 5.67 -17.12 13.21
CA ARG A 18 7.01 -16.92 13.78
C ARG A 18 6.90 -16.80 15.30
N GLU A 19 8.03 -16.74 15.99
CA GLU A 19 8.04 -16.47 17.44
C GLU A 19 7.29 -15.17 17.76
N VAL A 20 7.40 -14.18 16.88
CA VAL A 20 6.69 -12.90 16.94
C VAL A 20 6.20 -12.56 15.52
N GLY A 21 4.87 -12.49 15.34
CA GLY A 21 4.24 -12.15 14.06
C GLY A 21 4.21 -13.30 13.04
N TYR A 22 4.27 -12.95 11.75
CA TYR A 22 4.17 -13.91 10.64
C TYR A 22 5.27 -13.69 9.60
N ARG A 23 5.62 -14.76 8.90
CA ARG A 23 6.27 -14.69 7.60
C ARG A 23 5.20 -14.73 6.51
N LEU A 24 5.18 -13.72 5.66
CA LEU A 24 4.32 -13.65 4.48
C LEU A 24 5.09 -14.18 3.29
N HIS A 25 4.48 -15.10 2.53
CA HIS A 25 5.02 -15.57 1.26
C HIS A 25 4.23 -14.96 0.13
N VAL A 26 4.92 -14.20 -0.72
CA VAL A 26 4.30 -13.29 -1.69
C VAL A 26 4.70 -13.71 -3.10
N ASP A 27 3.70 -13.87 -3.97
CA ASP A 27 3.90 -13.86 -5.41
C ASP A 27 3.95 -12.41 -5.90
N GLY A 28 4.99 -12.06 -6.66
CA GLY A 28 5.24 -10.70 -7.11
C GLY A 28 4.24 -10.15 -8.13
N GLY A 29 3.37 -10.97 -8.74
CA GLY A 29 2.31 -10.52 -9.65
C GLY A 29 2.80 -9.71 -10.85
N GLY A 30 4.04 -9.94 -11.30
CA GLY A 30 4.69 -9.18 -12.38
C GLY A 30 5.67 -8.10 -11.91
N LEU A 31 5.85 -7.93 -10.59
CA LEU A 31 6.92 -7.10 -10.06
C LEU A 31 8.28 -7.67 -10.49
N LYS A 32 9.11 -6.86 -11.15
CA LYS A 32 10.47 -7.27 -11.52
C LYS A 32 11.34 -7.37 -10.27
N LEU A 33 11.78 -8.59 -9.96
CA LEU A 33 12.59 -8.95 -8.79
C LEU A 33 14.07 -9.18 -9.11
N ASP A 34 14.50 -9.02 -10.37
CA ASP A 34 15.88 -9.29 -10.83
C ASP A 34 16.93 -8.46 -10.09
N ASP A 35 16.50 -7.32 -9.55
CA ASP A 35 17.30 -6.31 -8.90
C ASP A 35 16.95 -6.12 -7.42
N VAL A 36 16.25 -7.12 -6.85
CA VAL A 36 15.87 -7.21 -5.43
C VAL A 36 16.78 -8.23 -4.73
N SER A 37 17.41 -7.79 -3.66
CA SER A 37 18.28 -8.57 -2.79
C SER A 37 17.64 -8.84 -1.43
N LEU A 38 18.18 -9.82 -0.70
CA LEU A 38 17.83 -10.00 0.71
C LEU A 38 18.22 -8.76 1.50
N GLY A 39 17.34 -8.29 2.38
CA GLY A 39 17.50 -7.04 3.11
C GLY A 39 16.92 -5.81 2.42
N ASP A 40 16.54 -5.90 1.14
CA ASP A 40 15.86 -4.80 0.46
C ASP A 40 14.43 -4.62 0.98
N SER A 41 13.91 -3.40 0.83
CA SER A 41 12.55 -3.06 1.25
C SER A 41 11.57 -3.04 0.07
N ILE A 42 10.41 -3.68 0.27
CA ILE A 42 9.26 -3.63 -0.63
C ILE A 42 8.05 -3.20 0.19
N ALA A 43 7.33 -2.19 -0.30
CA ALA A 43 6.07 -1.76 0.28
C ALA A 43 4.95 -2.74 -0.08
N HIS A 44 4.18 -3.15 0.92
CA HIS A 44 3.01 -4.04 0.81
C HIS A 44 1.79 -3.26 1.29
N ASN A 45 0.88 -2.88 0.40
CA ASN A 45 -0.20 -1.93 0.72
C ASN A 45 0.34 -0.66 1.42
N GLY A 46 1.53 -0.21 1.04
CA GLY A 46 2.20 0.94 1.66
C GLY A 46 2.95 0.64 2.95
N VAL A 47 2.97 -0.59 3.44
CA VAL A 47 3.77 -1.01 4.59
C VAL A 47 5.17 -1.43 4.14
N CYS A 48 6.21 -0.76 4.63
CA CYS A 48 7.60 -1.11 4.36
C CYS A 48 7.96 -2.43 5.05
N LEU A 49 8.26 -3.47 4.28
CA LEU A 49 8.73 -4.75 4.79
C LEU A 49 10.03 -5.17 4.12
N THR A 50 10.85 -5.91 4.88
CA THR A 50 12.19 -6.35 4.44
C THR A 50 12.13 -7.75 3.85
N VAL A 51 12.73 -7.93 2.68
CA VAL A 51 12.84 -9.22 1.99
C VAL A 51 13.79 -10.15 2.75
N VAL A 52 13.29 -11.32 3.15
CA VAL A 52 14.03 -12.34 3.92
C VAL A 52 14.27 -13.64 3.14
N ALA A 53 13.56 -13.86 2.04
CA ALA A 53 13.81 -14.93 1.08
C ALA A 53 13.31 -14.51 -0.30
N ARG A 54 13.88 -15.09 -1.36
CA ARG A 54 13.46 -14.86 -2.76
C ARG A 54 13.75 -16.09 -3.61
N GLU A 55 12.79 -16.48 -4.45
CA GLU A 55 12.95 -17.55 -5.43
C GLU A 55 12.10 -17.26 -6.67
N GLY A 56 12.75 -17.06 -7.83
CA GLY A 56 12.04 -16.72 -9.06
C GLY A 56 11.17 -15.46 -8.91
N ASN A 57 9.86 -15.62 -9.08
CA ASN A 57 8.86 -14.55 -8.95
C ASN A 57 8.24 -14.43 -7.54
N THR A 58 8.69 -15.24 -6.58
CA THR A 58 8.19 -15.21 -5.21
C THR A 58 9.26 -14.68 -4.26
N PHE A 59 8.80 -14.12 -3.15
CA PHE A 59 9.65 -13.66 -2.06
C PHE A 59 8.91 -13.77 -0.74
N ALA A 60 9.66 -13.66 0.35
CA ALA A 60 9.09 -13.66 1.68
C ALA A 60 9.52 -12.42 2.47
N VAL A 61 8.64 -11.98 3.35
CA VAL A 61 8.87 -10.87 4.29
C VAL A 61 8.35 -11.26 5.67
N ASP A 62 8.95 -10.74 6.73
CA ASP A 62 8.45 -10.92 8.09
C ASP A 62 7.65 -9.67 8.50
N VAL A 63 6.47 -9.87 9.08
CA VAL A 63 5.58 -8.81 9.56
C VAL A 63 5.42 -8.92 11.08
N SER A 64 5.61 -7.79 11.77
CA SER A 64 5.56 -7.72 13.23
C SER A 64 4.13 -7.52 13.75
N PRO A 65 3.83 -7.88 15.00
CA PRO A 65 2.56 -7.54 15.64
C PRO A 65 2.28 -6.04 15.70
N GLU A 66 3.31 -5.21 15.88
CA GLU A 66 3.16 -3.74 15.86
C GLU A 66 2.60 -3.28 14.50
N THR A 67 3.21 -3.76 13.42
CA THR A 67 2.75 -3.49 12.05
C THR A 67 1.33 -3.99 11.82
N LEU A 68 1.00 -5.20 12.28
CA LEU A 68 -0.35 -5.75 12.19
C LEU A 68 -1.37 -4.97 13.02
N SER A 69 -0.94 -4.28 14.07
CA SER A 69 -1.85 -3.49 14.92
C SER A 69 -2.29 -2.18 14.26
N CYS A 70 -1.52 -1.67 13.29
CA CYS A 70 -1.79 -0.41 12.59
C CYS A 70 -2.13 -0.57 11.10
N THR A 71 -2.28 -1.80 10.60
CA THR A 71 -2.58 -2.09 9.18
C THR A 71 -3.64 -3.18 9.02
N VAL A 72 -4.09 -3.42 7.78
CA VAL A 72 -5.01 -4.50 7.42
C VAL A 72 -4.57 -5.19 6.13
N GLY A 73 -4.99 -6.45 5.93
CA GLY A 73 -4.73 -7.19 4.69
C GLY A 73 -3.34 -7.84 4.63
N LEU A 74 -2.61 -7.88 5.74
CA LEU A 74 -1.32 -8.56 5.88
C LEU A 74 -1.38 -9.78 6.84
N ASP A 75 -2.56 -10.13 7.32
CA ASP A 75 -2.84 -11.22 8.27
C ASP A 75 -3.52 -12.43 7.61
N ALA A 76 -3.77 -12.39 6.31
CA ALA A 76 -4.39 -13.46 5.54
C ALA A 76 -3.88 -13.49 4.07
N PRO A 77 -4.01 -14.62 3.37
CA PRO A 77 -3.76 -14.69 1.93
C PRO A 77 -4.69 -13.74 1.16
N GLY A 78 -4.18 -13.07 0.14
CA GLY A 78 -4.95 -12.07 -0.60
C GLY A 78 -4.09 -11.20 -1.53
N PRO A 79 -4.72 -10.35 -2.34
CA PRO A 79 -4.00 -9.41 -3.21
C PRO A 79 -3.27 -8.34 -2.37
N VAL A 80 -2.14 -7.85 -2.90
CA VAL A 80 -1.33 -6.82 -2.23
C VAL A 80 -0.71 -5.88 -3.26
N ASN A 81 -0.83 -4.58 -3.03
CA ASN A 81 -0.14 -3.56 -3.83
C ASN A 81 1.35 -3.56 -3.49
N LEU A 82 2.21 -3.66 -4.50
CA LEU A 82 3.65 -3.74 -4.34
C LEU A 82 4.39 -2.57 -4.98
N GLU A 83 5.34 -2.01 -4.24
CA GLU A 83 6.28 -0.99 -4.72
C GLU A 83 7.68 -1.26 -4.14
N LYS A 84 8.72 -1.25 -4.99
CA LYS A 84 10.12 -1.37 -4.53
C LYS A 84 10.59 -0.05 -3.93
N ALA A 85 11.51 -0.12 -2.97
CA ALA A 85 12.16 1.09 -2.45
C ALA A 85 12.89 1.87 -3.57
N LEU A 86 12.82 3.20 -3.48
CA LEU A 86 13.46 4.10 -4.43
C LEU A 86 14.99 4.01 -4.36
N ARG A 87 15.63 4.10 -5.52
CA ARG A 87 17.08 4.32 -5.67
C ARG A 87 17.41 5.81 -5.72
N LEU A 88 18.68 6.11 -5.46
CA LEU A 88 19.23 7.43 -5.68
C LEU A 88 19.17 7.75 -7.19
N ASN A 89 18.34 8.73 -7.57
CA ASN A 89 17.95 9.15 -8.94
C ASN A 89 16.70 8.50 -9.54
N ASP A 90 15.91 7.77 -8.79
CA ASP A 90 14.58 7.38 -9.27
C ASP A 90 13.65 8.60 -9.39
N VAL A 91 12.77 8.56 -10.40
CA VAL A 91 11.73 9.58 -10.57
C VAL A 91 10.66 9.37 -9.50
N ILE A 92 10.34 10.43 -8.76
CA ILE A 92 9.24 10.42 -7.78
C ILE A 92 7.95 10.84 -8.52
N GLY A 93 7.19 9.86 -8.99
CA GLY A 93 5.94 10.10 -9.73
C GLY A 93 4.74 10.51 -8.86
N GLY A 94 4.75 10.13 -7.58
CA GLY A 94 3.76 10.54 -6.58
C GLY A 94 4.36 11.57 -5.62
N HIS A 95 4.55 11.17 -4.37
CA HIS A 95 5.23 11.98 -3.35
C HIS A 95 6.12 11.10 -2.47
N LEU A 96 6.92 11.69 -1.58
CA LEU A 96 7.77 10.90 -0.69
C LEU A 96 6.92 10.13 0.33
N VAL A 97 7.04 8.80 0.30
CA VAL A 97 6.34 7.87 1.19
C VAL A 97 7.38 7.13 2.04
N SER A 98 7.20 7.15 3.37
CA SER A 98 8.09 6.43 4.30
C SER A 98 7.88 4.92 4.25
N GLY A 99 6.62 4.52 4.06
CA GLY A 99 6.16 3.15 4.23
C GLY A 99 5.82 2.80 5.69
N HIS A 100 5.67 3.80 6.55
CA HIS A 100 5.18 3.65 7.93
C HIS A 100 3.71 4.08 7.96
N VAL A 101 2.80 3.14 8.17
CA VAL A 101 1.36 3.40 8.17
C VAL A 101 0.93 4.02 9.50
N ASP A 102 0.23 5.15 9.43
CA ASP A 102 -0.25 5.89 10.61
C ASP A 102 -1.55 5.33 11.21
N GLY A 103 -2.33 4.57 10.41
CA GLY A 103 -3.56 3.94 10.87
C GLY A 103 -4.44 3.45 9.72
N VAL A 104 -5.62 2.91 10.09
CA VAL A 104 -6.57 2.30 9.16
C VAL A 104 -7.81 3.18 9.04
N GLY A 105 -8.15 3.57 7.81
CA GLY A 105 -9.38 4.26 7.49
C GLY A 105 -10.50 3.30 7.07
N GLU A 106 -11.75 3.73 7.22
CA GLU A 106 -12.92 2.97 6.78
C GLU A 106 -13.44 3.52 5.45
N VAL A 107 -13.51 2.66 4.42
CA VAL A 107 -14.09 3.02 3.12
C VAL A 107 -15.61 3.13 3.28
N LEU A 108 -16.14 4.35 3.14
CA LEU A 108 -17.58 4.62 3.21
C LEU A 108 -18.25 4.50 1.85
N ARG A 109 -17.55 4.91 0.78
CA ARG A 109 -18.05 4.89 -0.60
C ARG A 109 -16.94 4.62 -1.59
N PHE A 110 -17.28 3.89 -2.64
CA PHE A 110 -16.40 3.70 -3.79
C PHE A 110 -17.23 3.68 -5.08
N ASP A 111 -17.67 4.85 -5.53
CA ASP A 111 -18.66 4.99 -6.59
C ASP A 111 -18.01 5.41 -7.93
N PRO A 112 -18.47 4.94 -9.10
CA PRO A 112 -17.99 5.44 -10.39
C PRO A 112 -18.44 6.89 -10.61
N VAL A 113 -17.56 7.73 -11.16
CA VAL A 113 -17.79 9.14 -11.48
C VAL A 113 -17.07 9.49 -12.80
N GLY A 114 -17.79 9.34 -13.91
CA GLY A 114 -17.20 9.44 -15.25
C GLY A 114 -16.10 8.39 -15.42
N ASP A 115 -14.94 8.80 -15.92
CA ASP A 115 -13.75 7.94 -16.07
C ASP A 115 -12.94 7.77 -14.76
N ASN A 116 -13.50 8.19 -13.63
CA ASN A 116 -12.85 8.12 -12.32
C ASN A 116 -13.72 7.38 -11.32
N ARG A 117 -13.16 7.13 -10.14
CA ARG A 117 -13.95 6.71 -8.98
C ARG A 117 -13.84 7.71 -7.85
N LEU A 118 -14.96 7.89 -7.15
CA LEU A 118 -15.06 8.58 -5.88
C LEU A 118 -14.74 7.59 -4.77
N LEU A 119 -13.62 7.80 -4.08
CA LEU A 119 -13.26 7.06 -2.88
C LEU A 119 -13.46 7.98 -1.66
N GLU A 120 -14.39 7.60 -0.78
CA GLU A 120 -14.66 8.30 0.47
C GLU A 120 -14.19 7.45 1.67
N ILE A 121 -13.28 7.99 2.49
CA ILE A 121 -12.63 7.24 3.58
C ILE A 121 -12.69 8.01 4.88
N ARG A 122 -13.41 7.47 5.87
CA ARG A 122 -13.33 7.97 7.24
C ARG A 122 -11.93 7.67 7.79
N ALA A 123 -11.12 8.71 7.90
CA ALA A 123 -9.79 8.61 8.51
C ALA A 123 -9.87 8.58 10.05
N PRO A 124 -8.89 7.98 10.74
CA PRO A 124 -8.74 8.13 12.19
C PRO A 124 -8.61 9.60 12.61
N LYS A 125 -9.21 9.94 13.75
CA LYS A 125 -9.26 11.33 14.25
C LYS A 125 -7.86 11.88 14.55
N GLU A 126 -6.96 11.00 14.96
CA GLU A 126 -5.59 11.28 15.35
C GLU A 126 -4.78 11.84 14.17
N ILE A 127 -5.08 11.37 12.95
CA ILE A 127 -4.37 11.76 11.73
C ILE A 127 -5.10 12.85 10.92
N ALA A 128 -6.38 13.09 11.17
CA ALA A 128 -7.22 14.01 10.40
C ALA A 128 -6.61 15.43 10.27
N LYS A 129 -5.94 15.93 11.32
CA LYS A 129 -5.28 17.25 11.31
C LYS A 129 -4.13 17.40 10.30
N PHE A 130 -3.59 16.29 9.78
CA PHE A 130 -2.52 16.29 8.78
C PHE A 130 -3.06 16.22 7.34
N ILE A 131 -4.37 16.02 7.19
CA ILE A 131 -5.01 15.85 5.89
C ILE A 131 -5.51 17.20 5.38
N ALA A 132 -4.75 17.82 4.49
CA ALA A 132 -5.15 19.07 3.85
C ALA A 132 -5.90 18.80 2.53
N ARG A 133 -6.88 19.65 2.19
CA ARG A 133 -7.50 19.65 0.85
C ARG A 133 -6.44 19.98 -0.22
N LYS A 134 -6.40 19.22 -1.32
CA LYS A 134 -5.36 19.27 -2.36
C LYS A 134 -3.97 18.85 -1.85
N GLY A 135 -3.90 18.26 -0.66
CA GLY A 135 -2.70 17.60 -0.16
C GLY A 135 -2.51 16.21 -0.75
N SER A 136 -1.34 15.64 -0.49
CA SER A 136 -1.02 14.26 -0.81
C SER A 136 -1.37 13.34 0.37
N ILE A 137 -1.83 12.14 0.05
CA ILE A 137 -2.08 11.07 1.02
C ILE A 137 -1.75 9.73 0.37
N VAL A 138 -1.38 8.73 1.18
CA VAL A 138 -1.20 7.36 0.72
C VAL A 138 -2.33 6.50 1.25
N VAL A 139 -2.98 5.73 0.37
CA VAL A 139 -3.97 4.72 0.73
C VAL A 139 -3.55 3.40 0.07
N ASP A 140 -3.33 2.36 0.88
CA ASP A 140 -2.84 1.05 0.43
C ASP A 140 -1.62 1.14 -0.51
N GLY A 141 -0.68 2.01 -0.17
CA GLY A 141 0.54 2.28 -0.96
C GLY A 141 0.33 3.19 -2.17
N THR A 142 -0.90 3.58 -2.50
CA THR A 142 -1.18 4.46 -3.63
C THR A 142 -1.16 5.93 -3.21
N SER A 143 -0.32 6.73 -3.85
CA SER A 143 -0.28 8.19 -3.73
C SER A 143 -1.51 8.80 -4.40
N LEU A 144 -2.32 9.51 -3.61
CA LEU A 144 -3.54 10.17 -4.04
C LEU A 144 -3.54 11.65 -3.68
N THR A 145 -4.29 12.44 -4.45
CA THR A 145 -4.59 13.83 -4.11
C THR A 145 -5.96 13.91 -3.43
N THR A 146 -6.01 14.54 -2.26
CA THR A 146 -7.27 14.79 -1.57
C THR A 146 -8.06 15.89 -2.30
N SER A 147 -9.34 15.66 -2.56
CA SER A 147 -10.18 16.62 -3.27
C SER A 147 -11.12 17.39 -2.34
N LYS A 148 -11.62 16.73 -1.28
CA LYS A 148 -12.43 17.30 -0.20
C LYS A 148 -12.02 16.68 1.13
N VAL A 149 -12.14 17.45 2.21
CA VAL A 149 -11.95 17.01 3.60
C VAL A 149 -13.12 17.64 4.37
N ASN A 150 -14.00 16.83 4.97
CA ASN A 150 -15.06 17.33 5.84
C ASN A 150 -14.77 16.86 7.26
N LEU A 151 -14.83 17.76 8.23
CA LEU A 151 -14.56 17.49 9.64
C LEU A 151 -15.51 16.47 10.30
N GLU A 152 -16.57 16.03 9.60
CA GLU A 152 -17.50 14.97 10.02
C GLU A 152 -17.35 13.66 9.21
N VAL A 153 -16.81 13.74 7.99
CA VAL A 153 -16.64 12.61 7.05
C VAL A 153 -15.41 12.90 6.20
N ASP A 154 -14.28 12.36 6.63
CA ASP A 154 -12.99 12.69 6.06
C ASP A 154 -12.79 12.05 4.67
N LEU A 155 -11.94 12.71 3.88
CA LEU A 155 -11.41 12.36 2.56
C LEU A 155 -12.37 12.02 1.40
N ILE A 156 -12.33 12.82 0.33
CA ILE A 156 -12.77 12.46 -1.03
C ILE A 156 -11.53 12.41 -1.91
N ALA A 157 -11.11 11.25 -2.39
CA ALA A 157 -10.05 11.10 -3.40
C ALA A 157 -10.67 10.77 -4.76
N ARG A 158 -10.15 11.37 -5.84
CA ARG A 158 -10.50 10.99 -7.22
C ARG A 158 -9.42 10.05 -7.75
N TYR A 159 -9.84 8.85 -8.11
CA TYR A 159 -8.96 7.80 -8.63
C TYR A 159 -9.07 7.71 -10.14
N CYS A 160 -7.97 7.92 -10.88
CA CYS A 160 -7.88 7.61 -12.32
C CYS A 160 -7.54 6.11 -12.48
N GLU A 161 -8.34 5.36 -13.25
CA GLU A 161 -8.15 3.92 -13.51
C GLU A 161 -6.90 3.62 -14.35
N ARG A 162 -5.71 3.67 -13.73
CA ARG A 162 -4.50 3.05 -14.31
C ARG A 162 -3.76 2.08 -13.39
N LEU A 163 -4.16 1.87 -12.14
CA LEU A 163 -3.40 1.03 -11.18
C LEU A 163 -4.23 0.12 -10.25
N LEU A 164 -5.54 -0.06 -10.46
CA LEU A 164 -6.40 -0.94 -9.64
C LEU A 164 -7.36 -1.78 -10.51
N ALA A 165 -6.86 -2.22 -11.66
CA ALA A 165 -7.56 -3.16 -12.53
C ALA A 165 -6.57 -4.23 -13.04
N ALA A 166 -5.94 -4.93 -12.12
CA ALA A 166 -5.81 -6.38 -12.28
C ALA A 166 -7.11 -6.95 -11.67
N GLU A 167 -7.95 -7.49 -12.55
CA GLU A 167 -9.04 -8.43 -12.22
C GLU A 167 -10.26 -7.85 -11.47
N ARG A 168 -11.16 -7.25 -12.26
CA ARG A 168 -12.58 -7.57 -12.11
C ARG A 168 -12.95 -8.49 -13.27
N GLU A 169 -13.11 -9.78 -12.97
CA GLU A 169 -13.94 -10.69 -13.77
C GLU A 169 -15.36 -10.14 -13.92
#